data_AF-A0A524G0Z7-F1
#
_entry.id   AF-A0A524G0Z7-F1
#
_cell.length_a   1.000
_cell.length_b   1.000
_cell.length_c   1.000
_cell.angle_alpha   90.00
_cell.angle_beta   90.00
_cell.angle_gamma   90.00
#
_symmetry.space_group_name_H-M   'P 1'
#
loop_
_entity.id
_entity.type
_entity.pdbx_description
1 polymer ?
#
loop_
_entity_poly.entity_id
_entity_poly.type
_entity_poly.pdbx_seq_one_letter_code
_entity_poly.pdbx_strand_id
1 'polypeptide(L)'
;MSLSEKITNMPKYTKIGFFAPLIALTTITIAILLAPGFDWIINALSDLGNYTVFFLSPYKLVSAIVFNSGLILTGILMMLYTIWFLKWTEDVPTKIGVLPLIISLIFLICIGIFSENFGELHYWVSVGFFLTFPFSMWIIGIGWLRFSSLRWFSVLSIILPFISVFMWADYMGGTSIWQQAVPEIVTAFSAIVWLWIINLMQYQGKLKMLGDVSESD
;
A
#
# COMPACT_ATOMS: atom_id res chain seq x y z
N MET A 1 1.41 -18.24 25.93
CA MET A 1 2.11 -17.06 25.44
C MET A 1 1.09 -15.96 25.16
N SER A 2 1.20 -14.82 25.83
CA SER A 2 0.30 -13.67 25.67
C SER A 2 0.46 -13.01 24.30
N LEU A 3 -0.50 -12.17 23.88
CA LEU A 3 -0.38 -11.39 22.64
C LEU A 3 0.85 -10.46 22.68
N SER A 4 1.13 -9.88 23.85
CA SER A 4 2.32 -9.06 24.07
C SER A 4 3.58 -9.87 23.81
N GLU A 5 3.74 -11.04 24.43
CA GLU A 5 4.91 -11.91 24.22
C GLU A 5 5.06 -12.35 22.76
N LYS A 6 3.96 -12.62 22.05
CA LYS A 6 3.99 -12.90 20.59
C LYS A 6 4.57 -11.73 19.82
N ILE A 7 4.11 -10.51 20.08
CA ILE A 7 4.60 -9.31 19.41
C ILE A 7 6.07 -9.07 19.76
N THR A 8 6.47 -9.17 21.03
CA THR A 8 7.84 -8.90 21.47
C THR A 8 8.84 -9.83 20.78
N ASN A 9 8.48 -11.10 20.62
CA ASN A 9 9.32 -12.13 20.00
C ASN A 9 9.27 -12.18 18.46
N MET A 10 8.45 -11.35 17.80
CA MET A 10 8.45 -11.29 16.33
C MET A 10 9.77 -10.74 15.78
N PRO A 11 10.27 -11.28 14.64
CA PRO A 11 11.39 -10.70 13.91
C PRO A 11 11.13 -9.23 13.55
N LYS A 12 12.21 -8.43 13.45
CA LYS A 12 12.11 -6.99 13.15
C LYS A 12 11.35 -6.72 11.86
N TYR A 13 11.67 -7.42 10.77
CA TYR A 13 11.01 -7.24 9.48
C TYR A 13 9.52 -7.61 9.52
N THR A 14 9.15 -8.66 10.26
CA THR A 14 7.74 -9.02 10.49
C THR A 14 6.98 -7.89 11.21
N LYS A 15 7.59 -7.29 12.24
CA LYS A 15 7.01 -6.11 12.91
C LYS A 15 6.83 -4.95 11.94
N ILE A 16 7.86 -4.62 11.17
CA ILE A 16 7.81 -3.54 10.18
C ILE A 16 6.65 -3.78 9.18
N GLY A 17 6.52 -4.99 8.64
CA GLY A 17 5.45 -5.33 7.68
C GLY A 17 4.03 -5.19 8.25
N PHE A 18 3.85 -5.31 9.57
CA PHE A 18 2.55 -5.06 10.21
C PHE A 18 2.35 -3.59 10.58
N PHE A 19 3.34 -2.95 11.21
CA PHE A 19 3.20 -1.61 11.77
C PHE A 19 3.33 -0.49 10.74
N ALA A 20 4.10 -0.68 9.67
CA ALA A 20 4.28 0.36 8.67
C ALA A 20 2.97 0.79 8.00
N PRO A 21 2.09 -0.12 7.52
CA PRO A 21 0.78 0.26 7.02
C PRO A 21 -0.13 0.98 8.03
N LEU A 22 0.01 0.67 9.34
CA LEU A 22 -0.77 1.35 10.38
C LEU A 22 -0.40 2.82 10.51
N ILE A 23 0.82 3.21 10.13
CA ILE A 23 1.23 4.62 10.09
C ILE A 23 0.37 5.37 9.08
N ALA A 24 0.32 4.91 7.82
CA ALA A 24 -0.53 5.52 6.79
C ALA A 24 -2.00 5.59 7.22
N LEU A 25 -2.59 4.50 7.73
CA LEU A 25 -3.98 4.51 8.19
C LEU A 25 -4.21 5.55 9.29
N THR A 26 -3.29 5.65 10.25
CA THR A 26 -3.39 6.59 11.36
C THR A 26 -3.24 8.03 10.87
N THR A 27 -2.23 8.32 10.04
CA THR A 27 -1.99 9.68 9.54
C THR A 27 -3.07 10.14 8.58
N ILE A 28 -3.60 9.25 7.72
CA ILE A 28 -4.76 9.55 6.87
C ILE A 28 -5.97 9.89 7.74
N THR A 29 -6.26 9.09 8.76
CA THR A 29 -7.36 9.34 9.69
C THR A 29 -7.21 10.69 10.40
N ILE A 30 -6.01 10.99 10.91
CA ILE A 30 -5.73 12.29 11.55
C ILE A 30 -5.88 13.43 10.54
N ALA A 31 -5.40 13.28 9.31
CA ALA A 31 -5.52 14.30 8.27
C ALA A 31 -6.99 14.58 7.92
N ILE A 32 -7.84 13.54 7.81
CA ILE A 32 -9.29 13.70 7.64
C ILE A 32 -9.89 14.49 8.81
N LEU A 33 -9.53 14.15 10.05
CA LEU A 33 -10.03 14.87 11.24
C LEU A 33 -9.58 16.34 11.29
N LEU A 34 -8.41 16.65 10.73
CA LEU A 34 -7.91 18.02 10.58
C LEU A 34 -8.57 18.77 9.41
N ALA A 35 -9.29 18.08 8.52
CA ALA A 35 -9.92 18.63 7.32
C ALA A 35 -11.46 18.52 7.43
N PRO A 36 -12.13 19.40 8.20
CA PRO A 36 -13.57 19.33 8.40
C PRO A 36 -14.39 19.57 7.12
N GLY A 37 -13.78 20.14 6.08
CA GLY A 37 -14.40 20.30 4.76
C GLY A 37 -14.20 19.11 3.83
N PHE A 38 -13.55 18.03 4.29
CA PHE A 38 -13.35 16.83 3.49
C PHE A 38 -14.66 16.06 3.32
N ASP A 39 -15.00 15.78 2.07
CA ASP A 39 -16.15 14.99 1.65
C ASP A 39 -15.70 13.82 0.77
N TRP A 40 -16.06 12.60 1.17
CA TRP A 40 -15.70 11.37 0.46
C TRP A 40 -16.24 11.28 -0.98
N ILE A 41 -17.28 12.05 -1.29
CA ILE A 41 -17.99 12.08 -2.57
C ILE A 41 -17.61 13.32 -3.38
N ILE A 42 -16.67 14.14 -2.93
CA ILE A 42 -16.20 15.32 -3.67
C ILE A 42 -14.68 15.29 -3.82
N ASN A 43 -13.97 14.91 -2.75
CA ASN A 43 -12.53 15.04 -2.66
C ASN A 43 -11.77 13.79 -3.12
N ALA A 44 -10.51 14.01 -3.47
CA ALA A 44 -9.49 12.96 -3.46
C ALA A 44 -8.93 12.81 -2.04
N LEU A 45 -8.46 11.63 -1.66
CA LEU A 45 -7.75 11.45 -0.38
C LEU A 45 -6.43 12.22 -0.40
N SER A 46 -5.78 12.31 -1.57
CA SER A 46 -4.59 13.13 -1.80
C SER A 46 -4.80 14.63 -1.56
N ASP A 47 -6.04 15.15 -1.62
CA ASP A 47 -6.37 16.54 -1.28
C ASP A 47 -5.94 16.89 0.15
N LEU A 48 -5.92 15.90 1.07
CA LEU A 48 -5.46 16.06 2.45
C LEU A 48 -3.97 16.43 2.54
N GLY A 49 -3.20 16.08 1.50
CA GLY A 49 -1.80 16.42 1.30
C GLY A 49 -1.58 17.84 0.75
N ASN A 50 -2.66 18.56 0.37
CA ASN A 50 -2.58 19.88 -0.24
C ASN A 50 -2.49 20.99 0.81
N TYR A 51 -1.43 21.81 0.76
CA TYR A 51 -1.22 22.91 1.72
C TYR A 51 -1.68 24.29 1.22
N THR A 52 -2.28 24.41 0.03
CA THR A 52 -2.79 25.68 -0.54
C THR A 52 -4.31 25.77 -0.61
N VAL A 53 -5.04 24.68 -0.37
CA VAL A 53 -6.52 24.67 -0.42
C VAL A 53 -7.12 25.09 0.93
N PHE A 54 -7.63 26.32 1.01
CA PHE A 54 -8.13 26.91 2.27
C PHE A 54 -9.54 26.47 2.67
N PHE A 55 -10.40 26.09 1.72
CA PHE A 55 -11.77 25.68 2.03
C PHE A 55 -11.85 24.27 2.65
N LEU A 56 -10.82 23.44 2.42
CA LEU A 56 -10.78 22.07 2.91
C LEU A 56 -10.46 22.00 4.42
N SER A 57 -9.52 22.83 4.88
CA SER A 57 -9.07 22.82 6.27
C SER A 57 -8.50 24.18 6.71
N PRO A 58 -8.87 24.68 7.90
CA PRO A 58 -8.16 25.80 8.54
C PRO A 58 -6.73 25.40 8.98
N TYR A 59 -6.45 24.10 9.12
CA TYR A 59 -5.17 23.52 9.54
C TYR A 59 -4.41 22.86 8.37
N LYS A 60 -4.64 23.31 7.12
CA LYS A 60 -4.14 22.64 5.90
C LYS A 60 -2.65 22.31 5.90
N LEU A 61 -1.78 23.17 6.46
CA LEU A 61 -0.35 22.90 6.52
C LEU A 61 -0.06 21.69 7.44
N VAL A 62 -0.73 21.62 8.59
CA VAL A 62 -0.58 20.51 9.53
C VAL A 62 -1.18 19.24 8.93
N SER A 63 -2.37 19.32 8.31
CA SER A 63 -2.97 18.20 7.58
C SER A 63 -2.04 17.65 6.51
N ALA A 64 -1.49 18.53 5.67
CA ALA A 64 -0.57 18.17 4.61
C ALA A 64 0.70 17.52 5.14
N ILE A 65 1.30 18.08 6.21
CA ILE A 65 2.47 17.47 6.86
C ILE A 65 2.13 16.07 7.38
N VAL A 66 1.03 15.91 8.11
CA VAL A 66 0.62 14.61 8.67
C VAL A 66 0.39 13.59 7.56
N PHE A 67 -0.42 13.93 6.56
CA PHE A 67 -0.74 13.04 5.45
C PHE A 67 0.53 12.64 4.67
N ASN A 68 1.26 13.63 4.15
CA ASN A 68 2.42 13.40 3.28
C ASN A 68 3.57 12.67 4.00
N SER A 69 3.88 13.07 5.25
CA SER A 69 4.92 12.38 6.04
C SER A 69 4.52 10.94 6.37
N GLY A 70 3.23 10.69 6.60
CA GLY A 70 2.70 9.34 6.81
C GLY A 70 2.89 8.43 5.60
N LEU A 71 2.63 8.93 4.39
CA LEU A 71 2.88 8.20 3.14
C LEU A 71 4.37 7.94 2.93
N ILE A 72 5.22 8.95 3.10
CA ILE A 72 6.69 8.82 2.97
C ILE A 72 7.22 7.77 3.95
N LEU A 73 6.87 7.90 5.24
CA LEU A 73 7.36 7.00 6.28
C LEU A 73 6.87 5.56 6.06
N THR A 74 5.60 5.38 5.68
CA THR A 74 5.04 4.08 5.34
C THR A 74 5.76 3.48 4.14
N GLY A 75 5.98 4.26 3.08
CA GLY A 75 6.69 3.82 1.88
C GLY A 75 8.13 3.39 2.17
N ILE A 76 8.87 4.16 2.98
CA ILE A 76 10.25 3.81 3.39
C ILE A 76 10.27 2.52 4.21
N LEU A 77 9.40 2.39 5.21
CA LEU A 77 9.39 1.20 6.06
C LEU A 77 8.93 -0.05 5.29
N MET A 78 7.93 0.07 4.43
CA MET A 78 7.50 -1.02 3.56
C MET A 78 8.55 -1.35 2.50
N MET A 79 9.35 -0.40 2.06
CA MET A 79 10.52 -0.66 1.20
C MET A 79 11.54 -1.55 1.91
N LEU A 80 11.85 -1.26 3.18
CA LEU A 80 12.76 -2.09 3.99
C LEU A 80 12.23 -3.53 4.14
N TYR A 81 10.93 -3.67 4.45
CA TYR A 81 10.27 -4.98 4.50
C TYR A 81 10.32 -5.71 3.15
N THR A 82 10.05 -5.01 2.06
CA THR A 82 9.97 -5.60 0.72
C THR A 82 11.35 -6.02 0.20
N ILE A 83 12.39 -5.23 0.44
CA ILE A 83 13.78 -5.59 0.12
C ILE A 83 14.22 -6.81 0.92
N TRP A 84 13.87 -6.89 2.20
CA TRP A 84 14.13 -8.09 3.00
C TRP A 84 13.38 -9.30 2.43
N PHE A 85 12.09 -9.17 2.12
CA PHE A 85 11.28 -10.25 1.54
C PHE A 85 11.85 -10.72 0.20
N LEU A 86 12.35 -9.80 -0.64
CA LEU A 86 13.03 -10.12 -1.89
C LEU A 86 14.31 -10.93 -1.69
N LYS A 87 15.11 -10.58 -0.67
CA LYS A 87 16.35 -11.29 -0.33
C LYS A 87 16.08 -12.68 0.25
N TRP A 88 15.06 -12.79 1.10
CA TRP A 88 14.64 -14.05 1.70
C TRP A 88 14.03 -15.02 0.68
N THR A 89 13.35 -14.49 -0.34
CA THR A 89 12.77 -15.29 -1.42
C THR A 89 13.88 -15.85 -2.31
N GLU A 90 13.82 -17.12 -2.67
CA GLU A 90 14.64 -17.76 -3.72
C GLU A 90 13.85 -17.94 -5.02
N ASP A 91 12.53 -18.09 -4.89
CA ASP A 91 11.61 -18.34 -5.98
C ASP A 91 11.57 -17.21 -7.03
N VAL A 92 12.05 -17.50 -8.24
CA VAL A 92 12.22 -16.51 -9.32
C VAL A 92 10.90 -15.80 -9.70
N PRO A 93 9.77 -16.49 -9.93
CA PRO A 93 8.51 -15.81 -10.25
C PRO A 93 8.05 -14.86 -9.15
N THR A 94 8.26 -15.22 -7.87
CA THR A 94 7.98 -14.33 -6.75
C THR A 94 8.89 -13.10 -6.77
N LYS A 95 10.20 -13.27 -7.01
CA LYS A 95 11.15 -12.14 -7.15
C LYS A 95 10.71 -11.16 -8.24
N ILE A 96 10.33 -11.67 -9.42
CA ILE A 96 9.85 -10.84 -10.53
C ILE A 96 8.62 -10.04 -10.10
N GLY A 97 7.67 -10.69 -9.41
CA GLY A 97 6.46 -10.03 -8.94
C GLY A 97 6.69 -9.01 -7.81
N VAL A 98 7.79 -9.11 -7.07
CA VAL A 98 8.19 -8.11 -6.06
C VAL A 98 8.77 -6.84 -6.70
N LEU A 99 9.31 -6.88 -7.92
CA LEU A 99 9.88 -5.68 -8.56
C LEU A 99 8.84 -4.57 -8.79
N PRO A 100 7.63 -4.83 -9.34
CA PRO A 100 6.58 -3.83 -9.41
C PRO A 100 6.16 -3.29 -8.03
N LEU A 101 6.21 -4.11 -6.96
CA LEU A 101 5.93 -3.64 -5.60
C LEU A 101 6.97 -2.62 -5.13
N ILE A 102 8.26 -2.87 -5.38
CA ILE A 102 9.33 -1.90 -5.08
C ILE A 102 9.07 -0.60 -5.83
N ILE A 103 8.75 -0.66 -7.13
CA ILE A 103 8.44 0.53 -7.93
C ILE A 103 7.23 1.27 -7.35
N SER A 104 6.17 0.55 -6.96
CA SER A 104 4.99 1.15 -6.33
C SER A 104 5.34 1.88 -5.02
N LEU A 105 6.24 1.33 -4.21
CA LEU A 105 6.67 1.96 -2.95
C LEU A 105 7.51 3.22 -3.20
N ILE A 106 8.29 3.25 -4.28
CA ILE A 106 8.95 4.49 -4.74
C ILE A 106 7.88 5.53 -5.10
N PHE A 107 6.86 5.15 -5.87
CA PHE A 107 5.78 6.06 -6.22
C PHE A 107 4.99 6.53 -4.99
N LEU A 108 4.75 5.68 -3.98
CA LEU A 108 4.10 6.08 -2.72
C LEU A 108 4.90 7.14 -1.97
N ILE A 109 6.23 7.00 -1.92
CA ILE A 109 7.12 8.02 -1.35
C ILE A 109 7.03 9.31 -2.19
N CYS A 110 7.07 9.18 -3.52
CA CYS A 110 6.93 10.32 -4.43
C CYS A 110 5.58 11.03 -4.29
N ILE A 111 4.46 10.34 -4.05
CA ILE A 111 3.15 10.95 -3.79
C ILE A 111 3.22 11.88 -2.57
N GLY A 112 3.89 11.44 -1.49
CA GLY A 112 4.07 12.29 -0.31
C GLY A 112 5.04 13.46 -0.52
N ILE A 113 6.05 13.31 -1.39
CA ILE A 113 6.98 14.41 -1.71
C ILE A 113 6.33 15.42 -2.66
N PHE A 114 5.77 14.92 -3.76
CA PHE A 114 5.08 15.68 -4.79
C PHE A 114 3.58 15.64 -4.53
N SER A 115 3.15 16.29 -3.44
CA SER A 115 1.72 16.45 -3.10
C SER A 115 0.90 17.09 -4.23
N GLU A 116 -0.42 17.16 -4.08
CA GLU A 116 -1.34 17.82 -5.03
C GLU A 116 -0.91 19.23 -5.47
N ASN A 117 -0.11 19.92 -4.65
CA ASN A 117 0.48 21.20 -4.99
C ASN A 117 1.42 21.17 -6.22
N PHE A 118 1.85 19.99 -6.67
CA PHE A 118 2.73 19.77 -7.81
C PHE A 118 1.97 19.41 -9.10
N GLY A 119 0.64 19.46 -9.10
CA GLY A 119 -0.19 19.33 -10.31
C GLY A 119 0.08 18.06 -11.11
N GLU A 120 0.46 18.20 -12.38
CA GLU A 120 0.70 17.06 -13.27
C GLU A 120 1.73 16.06 -12.73
N LEU A 121 2.75 16.52 -12.00
CA LEU A 121 3.74 15.61 -11.43
C LEU A 121 3.10 14.70 -10.37
N HIS A 122 2.21 15.23 -9.53
CA HIS A 122 1.43 14.44 -8.56
C HIS A 122 0.60 13.39 -9.30
N TYR A 123 -0.12 13.80 -10.34
CA TYR A 123 -0.93 12.90 -11.15
C TYR A 123 -0.12 11.71 -11.69
N TRP A 124 1.06 11.95 -12.28
CA TRP A 124 1.87 10.88 -12.86
C TRP A 124 2.44 9.92 -11.81
N VAL A 125 2.87 10.41 -10.65
CA VAL A 125 3.35 9.53 -9.58
C VAL A 125 2.21 8.74 -8.94
N SER A 126 1.02 9.33 -8.84
CA SER A 126 -0.20 8.64 -8.40
C SER A 126 -0.61 7.53 -9.36
N VAL A 127 -0.68 7.82 -10.66
CA VAL A 127 -0.93 6.79 -11.70
C VAL A 127 0.12 5.69 -11.64
N GLY A 128 1.40 6.04 -11.46
CA GLY A 128 2.48 5.07 -11.27
C GLY A 128 2.22 4.10 -10.11
N PHE A 129 1.82 4.62 -8.95
CA PHE A 129 1.45 3.81 -7.78
C PHE A 129 0.26 2.90 -8.07
N PHE A 130 -0.87 3.48 -8.53
CA PHE A 130 -2.12 2.76 -8.78
C PHE A 130 -2.02 1.74 -9.91
N LEU A 131 -1.03 1.86 -10.80
CA LEU A 131 -0.76 0.89 -11.85
C LEU A 131 0.17 -0.23 -11.38
N THR A 132 1.33 0.13 -10.83
CA THR A 132 2.41 -0.85 -10.54
C THR A 132 2.07 -1.80 -9.39
N PHE A 133 1.30 -1.34 -8.39
CA PHE A 133 0.90 -2.18 -7.27
C PHE A 133 -0.03 -3.34 -7.70
N PRO A 134 -1.14 -3.12 -8.43
CA PRO A 134 -1.94 -4.19 -9.03
C PRO A 134 -1.15 -5.20 -9.87
N PHE A 135 -0.17 -4.74 -10.65
CA PHE A 135 0.69 -5.64 -11.42
C PHE A 135 1.52 -6.57 -10.53
N SER A 136 2.01 -6.10 -9.38
CA SER A 136 2.69 -6.96 -8.41
C SER A 136 1.78 -8.09 -7.93
N MET A 137 0.55 -7.75 -7.53
CA MET A 137 -0.45 -8.72 -7.08
C MET A 137 -0.75 -9.77 -8.15
N TRP A 138 -0.91 -9.35 -9.40
CA TRP A 138 -1.12 -10.28 -10.52
C TRP A 138 0.04 -11.23 -10.74
N ILE A 139 1.27 -10.71 -10.83
CA ILE A 139 2.45 -11.55 -11.11
C ILE A 139 2.68 -12.55 -9.97
N ILE A 140 2.59 -12.11 -8.71
CA ILE A 140 2.72 -12.99 -7.55
C ILE A 140 1.57 -14.00 -7.50
N GLY A 141 0.34 -13.54 -7.71
CA GLY A 141 -0.86 -14.38 -7.69
C GLY A 141 -0.79 -15.51 -8.72
N ILE A 142 -0.49 -15.16 -9.98
CA ILE A 142 -0.31 -16.11 -11.08
C ILE A 142 0.85 -17.06 -10.77
N GLY A 143 1.98 -16.52 -10.32
CA GLY A 143 3.14 -17.32 -9.93
C GLY A 143 2.79 -18.37 -8.88
N TRP A 144 2.04 -17.99 -7.85
CA TRP A 144 1.74 -18.87 -6.72
C TRP A 144 0.64 -19.91 -7.00
N LEU A 145 -0.08 -19.85 -8.13
CA LEU A 145 -1.10 -20.88 -8.50
C LEU A 145 -0.52 -22.29 -8.58
N ARG A 146 0.79 -22.41 -8.84
CA ARG A 146 1.51 -23.70 -8.87
C ARG A 146 1.64 -24.35 -7.49
N PHE A 147 1.50 -23.59 -6.41
CA PHE A 147 1.56 -24.10 -5.04
C PHE A 147 0.15 -24.33 -4.50
N SER A 148 -0.24 -25.59 -4.30
CA SER A 148 -1.59 -25.97 -3.86
C SER A 148 -2.03 -25.26 -2.58
N SER A 149 -1.12 -25.06 -1.63
CA SER A 149 -1.36 -24.38 -0.36
C SER A 149 -1.59 -22.86 -0.49
N LEU A 150 -1.17 -22.24 -1.59
CA LEU A 150 -1.26 -20.80 -1.83
C LEU A 150 -2.37 -20.41 -2.83
N ARG A 151 -3.02 -21.39 -3.49
CA ARG A 151 -4.04 -21.12 -4.52
C ARG A 151 -5.17 -20.20 -4.06
N TRP A 152 -5.62 -20.32 -2.82
CA TRP A 152 -6.66 -19.43 -2.28
C TRP A 152 -6.21 -17.96 -2.30
N PHE A 153 -4.95 -17.71 -1.91
CA PHE A 153 -4.37 -16.38 -1.88
C PHE A 153 -4.04 -15.89 -3.30
N SER A 154 -3.62 -16.79 -4.19
CA SER A 154 -3.45 -16.50 -5.61
C SER A 154 -4.74 -15.98 -6.25
N VAL A 155 -5.88 -16.63 -5.98
CA VAL A 155 -7.19 -16.18 -6.50
C VAL A 155 -7.53 -14.80 -5.97
N LEU A 156 -7.33 -14.55 -4.67
CA LEU A 156 -7.50 -13.22 -4.07
C LEU A 156 -6.57 -12.17 -4.72
N SER A 157 -5.30 -12.51 -4.95
CA SER A 157 -4.30 -11.63 -5.57
C SER A 157 -4.62 -11.33 -7.03
N ILE A 158 -5.35 -12.23 -7.71
CA ILE A 158 -5.79 -12.01 -9.09
C ILE A 158 -7.03 -11.11 -9.13
N ILE A 159 -7.99 -11.32 -8.22
CA ILE A 159 -9.27 -10.62 -8.21
C ILE A 159 -9.16 -9.19 -7.68
N LEU A 160 -8.45 -8.95 -6.58
CA LEU A 160 -8.39 -7.63 -5.93
C LEU A 160 -7.95 -6.49 -6.87
N PRO A 161 -6.89 -6.65 -7.69
CA PRO A 161 -6.53 -5.67 -8.71
C PRO A 161 -7.66 -5.23 -9.64
N PHE A 162 -8.55 -6.14 -10.05
CA PHE A 162 -9.65 -5.80 -10.95
C PHE A 162 -10.65 -4.86 -10.29
N ILE A 163 -10.83 -4.92 -8.97
CA ILE A 163 -11.68 -3.98 -8.24
C ILE A 163 -11.09 -2.57 -8.35
N SER A 164 -9.78 -2.42 -8.07
CA SER A 164 -9.07 -1.15 -8.20
C SER A 164 -9.13 -0.61 -9.63
N VAL A 165 -8.81 -1.43 -10.63
CA VAL A 165 -8.83 -1.04 -12.05
C VAL A 165 -10.23 -0.64 -12.49
N PHE A 166 -11.26 -1.40 -12.10
CA PHE A 166 -12.66 -1.09 -12.41
C PHE A 166 -13.07 0.26 -11.83
N MET A 167 -12.77 0.54 -10.57
CA MET A 167 -13.16 1.81 -9.93
C MET A 167 -12.46 3.01 -10.58
N TRP A 168 -11.18 2.89 -10.93
CA TRP A 168 -10.49 3.95 -11.67
C TRP A 168 -11.04 4.12 -13.09
N ALA A 169 -11.36 3.02 -13.79
CA ALA A 169 -11.93 3.08 -15.13
C ALA A 169 -13.34 3.73 -15.12
N ASP A 170 -14.19 3.39 -14.16
CA ASP A 170 -15.51 3.97 -13.97
C ASP A 170 -15.43 5.47 -13.62
N TYR A 171 -14.51 5.84 -12.71
CA TYR A 171 -14.24 7.25 -12.38
C TYR A 171 -13.79 8.05 -13.61
N MET A 172 -12.79 7.55 -14.35
CA MET A 172 -12.28 8.21 -15.56
C MET A 172 -13.29 8.23 -16.71
N GLY A 173 -14.24 7.29 -16.72
CA GLY A 173 -15.34 7.25 -17.68
C GLY A 173 -16.43 8.32 -17.43
N GLY A 174 -16.38 9.03 -16.29
CA GLY A 174 -17.35 10.07 -15.95
C GLY A 174 -18.73 9.54 -15.54
N THR A 175 -18.86 8.22 -15.34
CA THR A 175 -20.12 7.55 -14.96
C THR A 175 -20.19 7.17 -13.49
N SER A 176 -19.07 7.29 -12.78
CA SER A 176 -18.95 6.87 -11.39
C SER A 176 -19.80 7.70 -10.43
N ILE A 177 -20.48 6.99 -9.52
CA ILE A 177 -21.11 7.58 -8.33
C ILE A 177 -20.09 7.89 -7.22
N TRP A 178 -18.85 7.43 -7.38
CA TRP A 178 -17.74 7.58 -6.44
C TRP A 178 -16.69 8.54 -7.00
N GLN A 179 -16.20 9.47 -6.18
CA GLN A 179 -15.03 10.30 -6.50
C GLN A 179 -13.73 9.66 -6.04
N GLN A 180 -12.60 10.30 -6.35
CA GLN A 180 -11.23 9.82 -6.18
C GLN A 180 -10.90 9.26 -4.78
N ALA A 181 -11.44 9.80 -3.69
CA ALA A 181 -11.15 9.28 -2.36
C ALA A 181 -11.52 7.79 -2.19
N VAL A 182 -12.58 7.33 -2.86
CA VAL A 182 -13.07 5.95 -2.76
C VAL A 182 -12.15 4.94 -3.46
N PRO A 183 -11.78 5.07 -4.75
CA PRO A 183 -10.79 4.18 -5.38
C PRO A 183 -9.44 4.25 -4.67
N GLU A 184 -9.02 5.42 -4.18
CA GLU A 184 -7.75 5.56 -3.45
C GLU A 184 -7.75 4.74 -2.15
N ILE A 185 -8.77 4.90 -1.30
CA ILE A 185 -8.83 4.19 -0.03
C ILE A 185 -9.06 2.68 -0.23
N VAL A 186 -9.88 2.27 -1.22
CA VAL A 186 -10.11 0.85 -1.52
C VAL A 186 -8.84 0.18 -2.02
N THR A 187 -8.08 0.85 -2.90
CA THR A 187 -6.78 0.33 -3.35
C THR A 187 -5.80 0.23 -2.18
N ALA A 188 -5.71 1.28 -1.34
CA ALA A 188 -4.83 1.29 -0.18
C ALA A 188 -5.17 0.15 0.79
N PHE A 189 -6.43 -0.03 1.16
CA PHE A 189 -6.85 -1.14 2.02
C PHE A 189 -6.57 -2.51 1.39
N SER A 190 -6.84 -2.67 0.09
CA SER A 190 -6.53 -3.90 -0.64
C SER A 190 -5.03 -4.21 -0.56
N ALA A 191 -4.19 -3.19 -0.70
CA ALA A 191 -2.75 -3.33 -0.61
C ALA A 191 -2.28 -3.74 0.79
N ILE A 192 -2.79 -3.05 1.81
CA ILE A 192 -2.46 -3.29 3.21
C ILE A 192 -2.85 -4.70 3.62
N VAL A 193 -4.08 -5.12 3.34
CA VAL A 193 -4.59 -6.45 3.67
C VAL A 193 -3.78 -7.53 2.96
N TRP A 194 -3.48 -7.35 1.68
CA TRP A 194 -2.69 -8.29 0.90
C TRP A 194 -1.26 -8.45 1.46
N LEU A 195 -0.58 -7.35 1.79
CA LEU A 195 0.75 -7.36 2.39
C LEU A 195 0.75 -7.98 3.80
N TRP A 196 -0.27 -7.70 4.62
CA TRP A 196 -0.43 -8.32 5.93
C TRP A 196 -0.64 -9.82 5.84
N ILE A 197 -1.41 -10.30 4.86
CA ILE A 197 -1.59 -11.73 4.63
C ILE A 197 -0.25 -12.38 4.23
N ILE A 198 0.52 -11.77 3.33
CA ILE A 198 1.87 -12.26 2.97
C ILE A 198 2.77 -12.32 4.21
N ASN A 199 2.84 -11.22 4.96
CA ASN A 199 3.66 -11.13 6.17
C ASN A 199 3.25 -12.19 7.22
N LEU A 200 1.96 -12.40 7.41
CA LEU A 200 1.43 -13.42 8.31
C LEU A 200 1.76 -14.84 7.84
N MET A 201 1.60 -15.13 6.54
CA MET A 201 1.96 -16.44 5.98
C MET A 201 3.46 -16.69 6.07
N GLN A 202 4.28 -15.68 5.85
CA GLN A 202 5.73 -15.75 6.04
C GLN A 202 6.06 -16.08 7.51
N TYR A 203 5.51 -15.31 8.46
CA TYR A 203 5.74 -15.51 9.89
C TYR A 203 5.28 -16.89 10.39
N GLN A 204 4.19 -17.41 9.83
CA GLN A 204 3.68 -18.75 10.14
C GLN A 204 4.46 -19.87 9.43
N GLY A 205 5.47 -19.56 8.63
CA GLY A 205 6.24 -20.54 7.86
C GLY A 205 5.44 -21.20 6.74
N LYS A 206 4.31 -20.62 6.32
CA LYS A 206 3.48 -21.12 5.21
C LYS A 206 4.10 -20.83 3.84
N LEU A 207 5.10 -19.95 3.78
CA LEU A 207 5.81 -19.58 2.56
C LEU A 207 7.17 -20.27 2.38
N LYS A 208 7.51 -21.29 3.19
CA LYS A 208 8.83 -21.98 3.14
C LYS A 208 9.22 -22.55 1.77
N MET A 209 8.26 -22.80 0.89
CA MET A 209 8.55 -23.23 -0.49
C MET A 209 9.15 -22.12 -1.37
N LEU A 210 9.09 -20.86 -0.92
CA LEU A 210 9.55 -19.70 -1.68
C LEU A 210 10.99 -19.32 -1.38
N GLY A 211 11.56 -19.78 -0.26
CA GLY A 211 12.92 -19.46 0.18
C GLY A 211 13.22 -20.05 1.55
N ASP A 212 14.50 -20.10 1.89
CA ASP A 212 14.99 -20.67 3.15
C ASP A 212 15.40 -19.58 4.16
N VAL A 213 15.51 -19.95 5.43
CA VAL A 213 15.89 -19.10 6.56
C VAL A 213 17.42 -18.91 6.62
N SER A 214 18.19 -19.45 5.66
CA SER A 214 19.64 -19.32 5.69
C SER A 214 20.07 -17.87 5.46
N GLU A 215 20.53 -17.24 6.55
CA GLU A 215 21.35 -16.03 6.59
C GLU A 215 20.64 -14.70 6.27
N SER A 216 19.88 -14.18 7.23
CA SER A 216 19.80 -12.72 7.39
C SER A 216 19.61 -12.34 8.86
N ASP A 217 20.72 -12.45 9.59
CA ASP A 217 20.95 -11.71 10.85
C ASP A 217 20.92 -10.19 10.62
#